data_AF-A0A1A8I5X6-F1
#
_entry.id   AF-A0A1A8I5X6-F1
#
_cell.length_a   1.000
_cell.length_b   1.000
_cell.length_c   1.000
_cell.angle_alpha   90.00
_cell.angle_beta   90.00
_cell.angle_gamma   90.00
#
_symmetry.space_group_name_H-M   'P 1'
#
loop_
_entity.id
_entity.type
_entity.pdbx_description
1 polymer ?
#
loop_
_entity_poly.entity_id
_entity_poly.type
_entity_poly.pdbx_seq_one_letter_code
_entity_poly.pdbx_strand_id
1 'polypeptide(L)'
;VKITQNRNLSYAPQVNWLDIVKDESAHIEIEDNGPKLPCDKACGDVSCWGPGNNSCQILTKTVCAPQCNGRCFGRNPSECCHNECAGGCMGPLESDCFACKNFNNSGSCV
;
A
#
# COMPACT_ATOMS: atom_id res chain seq x y z
N VAL A 1 -3.29 -5.11 -12.23
CA VAL A 1 -4.09 -3.87 -12.10
C VAL A 1 -4.23 -3.28 -13.48
N LYS A 2 -5.41 -2.86 -13.93
CA LYS A 2 -5.60 -2.24 -15.25
C LYS A 2 -6.34 -0.91 -15.10
N ILE A 3 -5.66 0.19 -15.37
CA ILE A 3 -6.21 1.55 -15.33
C ILE A 3 -5.83 2.24 -16.63
N THR A 4 -6.76 2.25 -17.59
CA THR A 4 -6.52 2.80 -18.91
C THR A 4 -7.60 3.76 -19.36
N GLN A 5 -7.24 4.73 -20.20
CA GLN A 5 -8.17 5.62 -20.91
C GLN A 5 -8.97 6.58 -20.00
N ASN A 6 -8.44 6.97 -18.83
CA ASN A 6 -9.09 7.91 -17.92
C ASN A 6 -8.48 9.31 -18.05
N ARG A 7 -8.98 10.13 -18.99
CA ARG A 7 -8.42 11.46 -19.32
C ARG A 7 -8.34 12.44 -18.16
N ASN A 8 -9.17 12.25 -17.12
CA ASN A 8 -9.24 13.11 -15.94
C ASN A 8 -8.58 12.49 -14.69
N LEU A 9 -7.86 11.36 -14.84
CA LEU A 9 -7.20 10.66 -13.74
C LEU A 9 -5.71 10.97 -13.70
N SER A 10 -5.27 11.76 -12.72
CA SER A 10 -3.91 12.32 -12.68
C SER A 10 -2.93 11.64 -11.72
N TYR A 11 -3.42 10.91 -10.71
CA TYR A 11 -2.58 10.46 -9.59
C TYR A 11 -2.27 8.96 -9.60
N ALA A 12 -3.16 8.13 -10.15
CA ALA A 12 -2.93 6.68 -10.27
C ALA A 12 -1.64 6.28 -11.03
N PRO A 13 -1.17 7.03 -12.06
CA PRO A 13 0.05 6.67 -12.80
C PRO A 13 1.39 6.85 -12.06
N GLN A 14 1.38 7.50 -10.90
CA GLN A 14 2.59 7.67 -10.07
C GLN A 14 2.60 6.78 -8.83
N VAL A 15 1.47 6.15 -8.49
CA VAL A 15 1.36 5.21 -7.37
C VAL A 15 2.31 4.02 -7.56
N ASN A 16 2.98 3.63 -6.48
CA ASN A 16 3.79 2.42 -6.45
C ASN A 16 2.88 1.19 -6.30
N TRP A 17 2.38 0.68 -7.43
CA TRP A 17 1.50 -0.49 -7.45
C TRP A 17 2.20 -1.79 -7.01
N LEU A 18 3.52 -1.88 -7.15
CA LEU A 18 4.30 -3.05 -6.70
C LEU A 18 4.32 -3.19 -5.17
N ASP A 19 4.04 -2.10 -4.44
CA ASP A 19 3.86 -2.15 -2.98
C ASP A 19 2.53 -2.82 -2.58
N ILE A 20 1.49 -2.66 -3.42
CA ILE A 20 0.11 -3.10 -3.13
C ILE A 20 -0.13 -4.51 -3.64
N VAL A 21 0.31 -4.80 -4.87
CA VAL A 21 0.04 -6.08 -5.52
C VAL A 21 0.91 -7.17 -4.90
N LYS A 22 0.24 -8.18 -4.32
CA LYS A 22 0.92 -9.30 -3.65
C LYS A 22 1.74 -10.14 -4.62
N ASP A 23 1.16 -10.46 -5.78
CA ASP A 23 1.78 -11.27 -6.82
C ASP A 23 2.68 -10.42 -7.71
N GLU A 24 3.97 -10.68 -7.67
CA GLU A 24 4.98 -9.93 -8.43
C GLU A 24 4.94 -10.22 -9.94
N SER A 25 4.30 -11.32 -10.34
CA SER A 25 4.08 -11.66 -11.75
C SER A 25 2.82 -11.04 -12.33
N ALA A 26 1.98 -10.44 -11.49
CA ALA A 26 0.73 -9.86 -11.93
C ALA A 26 0.97 -8.69 -12.88
N HIS A 27 0.30 -8.73 -14.04
CA HIS A 27 0.41 -7.65 -15.02
C HIS A 27 -0.27 -6.37 -14.50
N ILE A 28 0.50 -5.27 -14.50
CA ILE A 28 0.06 -3.92 -14.12
C ILE A 28 0.12 -3.05 -15.39
N GLU A 29 -1.05 -2.57 -15.84
CA GLU A 29 -1.24 -1.80 -17.06
C GLU A 29 -1.85 -0.43 -16.68
N ILE A 30 -1.05 0.64 -16.80
CA ILE A 30 -1.43 2.01 -16.41
C ILE A 30 -1.10 2.95 -17.57
N GLU A 31 -2.04 3.13 -18.50
CA GLU A 31 -1.81 3.79 -19.80
C GLU A 31 -2.94 4.76 -20.17
N ASP A 32 -2.68 5.71 -21.07
CA ASP A 32 -3.71 6.63 -21.61
C ASP A 32 -4.56 7.37 -20.56
N ASN A 33 -3.98 7.70 -19.41
CA ASN A 33 -4.65 8.45 -18.35
C ASN A 33 -4.33 9.96 -18.44
N GLY A 34 -4.95 10.75 -17.56
CA GLY A 34 -4.72 12.18 -17.46
C GLY A 34 -3.28 12.54 -17.12
N PRO A 35 -2.90 13.83 -17.27
CA PRO A 35 -1.54 14.28 -16.97
C PRO A 35 -1.22 14.05 -15.50
N LYS A 36 0.03 13.67 -15.21
CA LYS A 36 0.53 13.55 -13.83
C LYS A 36 0.52 14.92 -13.17
N LEU A 37 -0.09 15.01 -12.00
CA LEU A 37 -0.10 16.21 -11.16
C LEU A 37 0.78 16.00 -9.92
N PRO A 38 1.42 17.07 -9.39
CA PRO A 38 2.28 16.95 -8.23
C PRO A 38 1.49 16.53 -6.98
N CYS A 39 2.15 15.75 -6.12
CA CYS A 39 1.68 15.43 -4.78
C CYS A 39 1.85 16.62 -3.84
N ASP A 40 1.15 16.57 -2.70
CA ASP A 40 1.42 17.46 -1.58
C ASP A 40 2.87 17.29 -1.09
N LYS A 41 3.51 18.38 -0.68
CA LYS A 41 4.89 18.36 -0.14
C LYS A 41 5.00 17.51 1.12
N ALA A 42 3.91 17.35 1.87
CA ALA A 42 3.86 16.48 3.06
C ALA A 42 4.12 15.01 2.73
N CYS A 43 3.93 14.58 1.47
CA CYS A 43 4.24 13.21 1.05
C CYS A 43 5.74 12.94 0.91
N GLY A 44 6.60 13.97 0.88
CA GLY A 44 8.04 13.79 0.69
C GLY A 44 8.33 13.00 -0.60
N ASP A 45 9.04 11.88 -0.45
CA ASP A 45 9.46 11.03 -1.58
C ASP A 45 8.43 9.94 -1.96
N VAL A 46 7.27 9.86 -1.30
CA VAL A 46 6.24 8.88 -1.64
C VAL A 46 5.18 9.45 -2.58
N SER A 47 4.65 8.59 -3.44
CA SER A 47 3.54 8.90 -4.34
C SER A 47 2.25 9.22 -3.60
N CYS A 48 1.24 9.71 -4.30
CA CYS A 48 -0.04 10.08 -3.71
C CYS A 48 -1.24 9.67 -4.58
N TRP A 49 -2.39 9.59 -3.94
CA TRP A 49 -3.70 9.33 -4.53
C TRP A 49 -4.42 10.62 -4.96
N GLY A 50 -3.91 11.79 -4.56
CA GLY A 50 -4.56 13.08 -4.76
C GLY A 50 -3.69 14.26 -4.29
N PRO A 51 -4.18 15.50 -4.42
CA PRO A 51 -3.41 16.71 -4.12
C PRO A 51 -3.27 17.02 -2.62
N GLY A 52 -4.04 16.36 -1.74
CA GLY A 52 -4.04 16.67 -0.31
C GLY A 52 -2.93 15.96 0.47
N ASN A 53 -2.50 16.58 1.58
CA ASN A 53 -1.51 15.99 2.50
C ASN A 53 -1.91 14.64 3.12
N ASN A 54 -3.20 14.33 3.16
CA ASN A 54 -3.75 13.06 3.64
C ASN A 54 -3.89 12.00 2.53
N SER A 55 -3.50 12.35 1.31
CA SER A 55 -3.60 11.49 0.13
C SER A 55 -2.27 10.81 -0.20
N CYS A 56 -1.27 10.87 0.67
CA CYS A 56 0.01 10.19 0.47
C CYS A 56 -0.17 8.67 0.49
N GLN A 57 0.55 7.96 -0.38
CA GLN A 57 0.60 6.51 -0.38
C GLN A 57 1.39 6.04 0.84
N ILE A 58 0.76 5.22 1.67
CA ILE A 58 1.43 4.53 2.77
C ILE A 58 2.01 3.23 2.22
N LEU A 59 3.32 3.08 2.29
CA LEU A 59 4.02 1.88 1.82
C LEU A 59 4.04 0.81 2.92
N THR A 60 3.68 -0.43 2.57
CA THR A 60 3.50 -1.53 3.53
C THR A 60 4.25 -2.81 3.17
N LYS A 61 4.91 -2.85 2.00
CA LYS A 61 5.69 -4.00 1.52
C LYS A 61 7.13 -3.63 1.20
N THR A 62 7.33 -2.55 0.45
CA THR A 62 8.60 -2.19 -0.20
C THR A 62 9.61 -1.52 0.73
N VAL A 63 9.14 -0.98 1.86
CA VAL A 63 9.97 -0.24 2.84
C VAL A 63 10.24 -1.04 4.13
N CYS A 64 9.72 -2.25 4.21
CA CYS A 64 9.82 -3.06 5.42
C CYS A 64 11.24 -3.54 5.67
N ALA A 65 11.60 -3.63 6.94
CA ALA A 65 12.84 -4.28 7.33
C ALA A 65 12.86 -5.75 6.85
N PRO A 66 14.02 -6.33 6.49
CA PRO A 66 14.11 -7.71 6.01
C PRO A 66 13.58 -8.76 6.99
N GLN A 67 13.51 -8.42 8.28
CA GLN A 67 12.95 -9.28 9.33
C GLN A 67 11.42 -9.37 9.27
N CYS A 68 10.77 -8.37 8.68
CA CYS A 68 9.35 -8.42 8.40
C CYS A 68 9.13 -9.26 7.14
N ASN A 69 8.21 -10.22 7.18
CA ASN A 69 7.86 -11.10 6.05
C ASN A 69 7.12 -10.34 4.93
N GLY A 70 7.67 -9.21 4.48
CA GLY A 70 7.14 -8.32 3.46
C GLY A 70 5.91 -7.51 3.88
N ARG A 71 5.60 -7.41 5.18
CA ARG A 71 4.47 -6.64 5.74
C ARG A 71 4.87 -5.89 7.00
N CYS A 72 4.64 -4.59 7.01
CA CYS A 72 4.98 -3.72 8.12
C CYS A 72 4.05 -2.51 8.19
N PHE A 73 4.01 -1.90 9.37
CA PHE A 73 3.38 -0.60 9.61
C PHE A 73 4.43 0.52 9.80
N GLY A 74 5.72 0.17 9.70
CA GLY A 74 6.85 1.09 9.79
C GLY A 74 8.14 0.45 9.28
N ARG A 75 9.24 1.21 9.30
CA ARG A 75 10.53 0.79 8.72
C ARG A 75 11.40 -0.02 9.69
N ASN A 76 11.11 0.04 10.99
CA ASN A 76 11.94 -0.62 11.98
C ASN A 76 11.69 -2.14 11.99
N PRO A 77 12.71 -2.96 12.32
CA PRO A 77 12.53 -4.40 12.50
C PRO A 77 11.50 -4.81 13.55
N SER A 78 11.12 -3.90 14.45
CA SER A 78 10.07 -4.09 15.46
C SER A 78 8.66 -3.73 14.96
N GLU A 79 8.52 -3.17 13.76
CA GLU A 79 7.27 -2.63 13.21
C GLU A 79 6.67 -3.58 12.15
N CYS A 80 6.84 -4.88 12.36
CA CYS A 80 6.28 -5.91 11.50
C CYS A 80 4.80 -6.17 11.84
N CYS A 81 4.01 -6.50 10.83
CA CYS A 81 2.63 -6.93 11.04
C CYS A 81 2.56 -8.34 11.65
N HIS A 82 1.42 -8.66 12.27
CA HIS A 82 1.12 -10.03 12.69
C HIS A 82 1.11 -10.99 11.48
N ASN A 83 1.48 -12.25 11.70
CA ASN A 83 1.57 -13.25 10.61
C ASN A 83 0.22 -13.62 10.01
N GLU A 84 -0.88 -13.34 10.72
CA GLU A 84 -2.26 -13.51 10.26
C GLU A 84 -2.76 -12.33 9.42
N CYS A 85 -1.96 -11.29 9.21
CA CYS A 85 -2.32 -10.20 8.31
C CYS A 85 -2.09 -10.62 6.84
N ALA A 86 -3.10 -10.43 5.99
CA ALA A 86 -2.99 -10.68 4.55
C ALA A 86 -2.15 -9.61 3.82
N GLY A 87 -2.23 -8.38 4.34
CA GLY A 87 -1.65 -7.17 3.78
C GLY A 87 -0.97 -6.36 4.88
N GLY A 88 -1.12 -5.04 4.83
CA GLY A 88 -0.63 -4.15 5.89
C GLY A 88 -1.44 -4.23 7.18
N CYS A 89 -1.00 -3.45 8.17
CA CYS A 89 -1.57 -3.35 9.50
C CYS A 89 -1.33 -1.94 10.06
N MET A 90 -1.97 -1.61 11.19
CA MET A 90 -1.71 -0.37 11.95
C MET A 90 -0.85 -0.60 13.20
N GLY A 91 -0.49 -1.86 13.48
CA GLY A 91 0.19 -2.28 14.68
C GLY A 91 0.57 -3.77 14.62
N PRO A 92 1.23 -4.29 15.67
CA PRO A 92 1.81 -5.62 15.66
C PRO A 92 0.80 -6.75 15.99
N LEU A 93 -0.41 -6.42 16.44
CA LEU A 93 -1.39 -7.40 16.91
C LEU A 93 -2.21 -7.97 15.75
N GLU A 94 -2.78 -9.16 15.96
CA GLU A 94 -3.69 -9.80 15.01
C GLU A 94 -5.00 -9.03 14.80
N SER A 95 -5.36 -8.13 15.73
CA SER A 95 -6.49 -7.21 15.60
C SER A 95 -6.18 -5.96 14.77
N ASP A 96 -4.89 -5.69 14.51
CA ASP A 96 -4.45 -4.46 13.84
C ASP A 96 -4.32 -4.66 12.32
N CYS A 97 -4.63 -5.85 11.81
CA CYS A 97 -4.56 -6.16 10.40
C CYS A 97 -5.61 -5.37 9.60
N PHE A 98 -5.23 -4.83 8.43
CA PHE A 98 -6.22 -4.27 7.50
C PHE A 98 -7.17 -5.34 6.93
N ALA A 99 -6.66 -6.57 6.80
CA ALA A 99 -7.42 -7.74 6.38
C ALA A 99 -6.76 -9.01 6.92
N CYS A 100 -7.59 -9.96 7.35
CA CYS A 100 -7.13 -11.28 7.80
C CYS A 100 -6.72 -12.15 6.62
N LYS A 101 -5.61 -12.87 6.78
CA LYS A 101 -5.10 -13.84 5.81
C LYS A 101 -6.01 -15.06 5.67
N ASN A 102 -6.57 -15.50 6.80
CA ASN A 102 -7.41 -16.70 6.89
C ASN A 102 -8.83 -16.31 7.35
N PHE A 103 -9.07 -16.21 8.66
CA PHE A 103 -10.40 -15.92 9.20
C PHE A 103 -10.41 -14.68 10.09
N ASN A 104 -11.55 -14.00 10.13
CA ASN A 104 -11.82 -12.94 11.10
C ASN A 104 -12.76 -13.50 12.16
N ASN A 105 -12.27 -13.58 13.39
CA ASN A 105 -13.07 -13.95 14.55
C ASN A 105 -13.30 -12.71 15.42
N SER A 106 -14.43 -12.02 15.19
CA SER A 106 -14.87 -10.87 15.99
C SER A 106 -13.81 -9.75 16.11
N GLY A 107 -13.05 -9.51 15.04
CA GLY A 107 -12.02 -8.49 14.97
C GLY A 107 -10.58 -9.01 15.11
N SER A 108 -10.39 -10.24 15.60
CA SER A 108 -9.08 -10.89 15.67
C SER A 108 -8.85 -11.78 14.45
N CYS A 109 -7.68 -11.68 13.82
CA CYS A 109 -7.30 -12.56 12.72
C CYS A 109 -6.71 -13.87 13.24
N VAL A 110 -7.29 -14.99 12.83
CA VAL A 110 -6.92 -16.36 13.25
C VAL A 110 -6.86 -17.34 12.08
#